data_AF-A0A081RM67-F1
#
_entry.id   AF-A0A081RM67-F1
#
_cell.length_a   1.000
_cell.length_b   1.000
_cell.length_c   1.000
_cell.angle_alpha   90.00
_cell.angle_beta   90.00
_cell.angle_gamma   90.00
#
_symmetry.space_group_name_H-M   'P 1'
#
loop_
_entity.id
_entity.type
_entity.pdbx_description
1 polymer ?
#
loop_
_entity_poly.entity_id
_entity_poly.type
_entity_poly.pdbx_seq_one_letter_code
_entity_poly.pdbx_strand_id
1 'polypeptide(L)'
;MKVTSLNSASVLIEDEDVKILCDPWLIGEEYFGSWGIYPPYEFKAKMFEDVDFIYISHIHPDHCSKQTLQNLGKKIPILIHNFPEKSLKFKIEELGFKVIELEHNLRIRLKNNVFINILAADN
;
A
#
# COMPACT_ATOMS: atom_id res chain seq x y z
N MET A 1 16.13 -10.43 -0.17
CA MET A 1 15.41 -9.14 -0.10
C MET A 1 15.98 -8.11 -1.06
N LYS A 2 15.12 -7.48 -1.86
CA LYS A 2 15.38 -6.31 -2.71
C LYS A 2 14.33 -5.25 -2.39
N VAL A 3 14.74 -3.99 -2.34
CA VAL A 3 13.85 -2.84 -2.13
C VAL A 3 14.03 -1.86 -3.29
N THR A 4 12.92 -1.46 -3.90
CA THR A 4 12.90 -0.48 -4.99
C THR A 4 12.13 0.74 -4.54
N SER A 5 12.79 1.89 -4.47
CA SER A 5 12.12 3.18 -4.26
C SER A 5 11.43 3.61 -5.55
N LEU A 6 10.18 4.06 -5.44
CA LEU A 6 9.37 4.48 -6.58
C LEU A 6 9.13 5.99 -6.51
N ASN A 7 8.29 6.45 -5.58
CA ASN A 7 7.98 7.86 -5.32
C ASN A 7 7.59 8.03 -3.85
N SER A 8 8.00 9.12 -3.20
CA SER A 8 7.63 9.42 -1.80
C SER A 8 7.82 8.19 -0.87
N ALA A 9 6.79 7.81 -0.10
CA ALA A 9 6.74 6.61 0.73
C ALA A 9 6.51 5.30 -0.05
N SER A 10 6.26 5.37 -1.36
CA SER A 10 6.03 4.20 -2.19
C SER A 10 7.31 3.41 -2.43
N VAL A 11 7.33 2.19 -1.89
CA VAL A 11 8.40 1.22 -2.08
C VAL A 11 7.84 -0.13 -2.50
N LEU A 12 8.54 -0.79 -3.41
CA LEU A 12 8.30 -2.20 -3.73
C LEU A 12 9.35 -3.04 -3.00
N ILE A 13 8.88 -3.94 -2.13
CA ILE A 13 9.70 -4.91 -1.42
C ILE A 13 9.52 -6.27 -2.08
N GLU A 14 10.64 -6.92 -2.41
CA GLU A 14 10.67 -8.25 -3.01
C GLU A 14 11.53 -9.16 -2.13
N ASP A 15 10.96 -10.25 -1.63
CA ASP A 15 11.68 -11.24 -0.82
C ASP A 15 11.06 -12.62 -0.94
N GLU A 16 11.86 -13.68 -1.07
CA GLU A 16 11.38 -15.07 -1.17
C GLU A 16 10.19 -15.25 -2.14
N ASP A 17 10.25 -14.65 -3.34
CA ASP A 17 9.17 -14.63 -4.35
C ASP A 17 7.83 -14.05 -3.87
N VAL A 18 7.88 -13.12 -2.91
CA VAL A 18 6.76 -12.32 -2.43
C VAL A 18 7.01 -10.85 -2.74
N LYS A 19 6.03 -10.19 -3.35
CA LYS A 19 6.08 -8.76 -3.70
C LYS A 19 5.06 -7.97 -2.89
N ILE A 20 5.54 -6.94 -2.19
CA ILE A 20 4.71 -6.05 -1.37
C ILE A 20 4.91 -4.61 -1.85
N LEU A 21 3.83 -3.98 -2.32
CA LEU A 21 3.81 -2.57 -2.68
C LEU A 21 3.32 -1.75 -1.48
N CYS A 22 4.18 -0.93 -0.90
CA CYS A 22 3.84 -0.10 0.25
C CYS A 22 3.41 1.30 -0.20
N ASP A 23 2.39 1.87 0.46
CA ASP A 23 1.94 3.27 0.37
C ASP A 23 1.95 3.86 -1.06
N PRO A 24 1.20 3.29 -2.02
CA PRO A 24 1.33 3.64 -3.43
C PRO A 24 0.69 4.99 -3.76
N TRP A 25 1.51 6.02 -3.95
CA TRP A 25 1.19 7.28 -4.63
C TRP A 25 2.11 7.42 -5.85
N LEU A 26 1.63 6.95 -7.00
CA LEU A 26 2.44 6.77 -8.22
C LEU A 26 1.92 7.59 -9.41
N ILE A 27 0.75 8.20 -9.29
CA ILE A 27 0.19 9.09 -10.30
C ILE A 27 -0.53 10.28 -9.68
N GLY A 28 -0.65 11.33 -10.48
CA GLY A 28 -1.44 12.50 -10.18
C GLY A 28 -0.84 13.35 -9.07
N GLU A 29 -1.71 14.14 -8.48
CA GLU A 29 -1.40 15.07 -7.40
C GLU A 29 -2.27 14.73 -6.20
N GLU A 30 -1.79 15.06 -5.00
CA GLU A 30 -2.55 14.91 -3.76
C GLU A 30 -2.68 16.27 -3.07
N TYR A 31 -3.52 16.31 -2.03
CA TYR A 31 -3.82 17.54 -1.28
C TYR A 31 -4.24 18.71 -2.18
N PHE A 32 -5.25 18.47 -3.02
CA PHE A 32 -5.82 19.46 -3.95
C PHE A 32 -4.80 20.13 -4.88
N GLY A 33 -3.79 19.37 -5.32
CA GLY A 33 -2.76 19.85 -6.25
C GLY A 33 -1.58 20.57 -5.59
N SER A 34 -1.56 20.66 -4.26
CA SER A 34 -0.41 21.24 -3.54
C SER A 34 0.80 20.31 -3.55
N TRP A 35 0.58 19.00 -3.71
CA TRP A 35 1.62 17.98 -3.72
C TRP A 35 1.62 17.26 -5.07
N GLY A 36 2.74 17.34 -5.79
CA GLY A 36 2.93 16.70 -7.09
C GLY A 36 4.12 15.75 -7.09
N ILE A 37 4.06 14.74 -7.96
CA ILE A 37 5.14 13.78 -8.16
C ILE A 37 6.22 14.42 -9.04
N TYR A 38 7.42 14.62 -8.48
CA TYR A 38 8.58 15.12 -9.22
C TYR A 38 9.88 14.39 -8.82
N PRO A 39 10.67 13.90 -9.80
CA PRO A 39 10.41 13.91 -11.24
C PRO A 39 9.16 13.08 -11.59
N PRO A 40 8.49 13.32 -12.74
CA PRO A 40 7.32 12.55 -13.12
C PRO A 40 7.61 11.05 -13.08
N TYR A 41 6.74 10.29 -12.43
CA TYR A 41 6.85 8.84 -12.34
C TYR A 41 6.07 8.19 -13.50
N GLU A 42 6.75 7.37 -14.32
CA GLU A 42 6.12 6.63 -15.42
C GLU A 42 5.30 5.44 -14.91
N PHE A 43 4.16 5.69 -14.28
CA PHE A 43 3.30 4.64 -13.79
C PHE A 43 2.64 3.84 -14.91
N LYS A 44 2.77 2.51 -14.82
CA LYS A 44 2.01 1.56 -15.64
C LYS A 44 1.49 0.49 -14.71
N ALA A 45 0.16 0.40 -14.55
CA ALA A 45 -0.48 -0.59 -13.68
C ALA A 45 0.00 -2.03 -13.91
N LYS A 46 0.29 -2.37 -15.17
CA LYS A 46 0.84 -3.67 -15.59
C LYS A 46 2.13 -4.06 -14.87
N MET A 47 2.94 -3.09 -14.42
CA MET A 47 4.18 -3.35 -13.67
C MET A 47 3.94 -3.94 -12.29
N PHE A 48 2.69 -3.90 -11.80
CA PHE A 48 2.30 -4.33 -10.46
C PHE A 48 1.28 -5.48 -10.49
N GLU A 49 1.06 -6.13 -11.65
CA GLU A 49 0.13 -7.25 -11.79
C GLU A 49 0.56 -8.49 -10.99
N ASP A 50 1.85 -8.62 -10.68
CA ASP A 50 2.44 -9.72 -9.91
C ASP A 50 2.70 -9.37 -8.43
N VAL A 51 2.20 -8.22 -7.97
CA VAL A 51 2.24 -7.86 -6.55
C VAL A 51 1.30 -8.77 -5.75
N ASP A 52 1.82 -9.41 -4.71
CA ASP A 52 1.03 -10.29 -3.84
C ASP A 52 0.18 -9.50 -2.84
N PHE A 53 0.72 -8.40 -2.31
CA PHE A 53 0.07 -7.57 -1.30
C PHE A 53 0.33 -6.08 -1.52
N ILE A 54 -0.65 -5.24 -1.22
CA ILE A 54 -0.41 -3.82 -0.99
C ILE A 54 -0.41 -3.60 0.53
N TYR A 55 0.53 -2.82 1.04
CA TYR A 55 0.50 -2.35 2.42
C TYR A 55 0.17 -0.86 2.43
N ILE A 56 -0.80 -0.45 3.26
CA ILE A 56 -1.11 0.96 3.49
C ILE A 56 -0.93 1.26 4.98
N SER A 57 -0.03 2.19 5.27
CA SER A 57 0.31 2.59 6.63
C SER A 57 -0.81 3.38 7.30
N HIS A 58 -1.39 4.38 6.61
CA HIS A 58 -2.46 5.22 7.13
C HIS A 58 -3.27 5.93 6.01
N ILE A 59 -4.28 6.71 6.39
CA ILE A 59 -5.31 7.24 5.48
C ILE A 59 -4.91 8.41 4.58
N HIS A 60 -3.81 9.10 4.90
CA HIS A 60 -3.42 10.31 4.17
C HIS A 60 -3.20 10.02 2.68
N PRO A 61 -3.61 10.95 1.79
CA PRO A 61 -3.68 10.70 0.36
C PRO A 61 -2.32 10.44 -0.31
N ASP A 62 -1.23 10.95 0.23
CA ASP A 62 0.15 10.68 -0.20
C ASP A 62 0.65 9.26 0.16
N HIS A 63 -0.12 8.51 0.97
CA HIS A 63 0.09 7.09 1.28
C HIS A 63 -1.02 6.20 0.70
N CYS A 64 -2.28 6.63 0.85
CA CYS A 64 -3.49 5.96 0.38
C CYS A 64 -4.08 6.70 -0.83
N SER A 65 -3.30 6.83 -1.91
CA SER A 65 -3.68 7.58 -3.11
C SER A 65 -4.84 6.90 -3.84
N LYS A 66 -6.00 7.57 -3.86
CA LYS A 66 -7.18 7.08 -4.58
C LYS A 66 -6.90 6.91 -6.07
N GLN A 67 -6.20 7.86 -6.68
CA GLN A 67 -5.89 7.85 -8.11
C GLN A 67 -5.05 6.61 -8.46
N THR A 68 -4.00 6.36 -7.68
CA THR A 68 -3.14 5.18 -7.87
C THR A 68 -3.91 3.88 -7.66
N LEU A 69 -4.60 3.74 -6.53
CA LEU A 69 -5.36 2.53 -6.18
C LEU A 69 -6.46 2.20 -7.18
N GLN A 70 -7.12 3.21 -7.77
CA GLN A 70 -8.15 2.99 -8.80
C GLN A 70 -7.62 2.23 -10.01
N ASN A 71 -6.34 2.39 -10.35
CA ASN A 71 -5.69 1.77 -11.51
C ASN A 71 -5.03 0.41 -11.19
N LEU A 72 -4.95 0.01 -9.92
CA LEU A 72 -4.36 -1.28 -9.51
C LEU A 72 -5.40 -2.41 -9.49
N GLY A 73 -4.92 -3.65 -9.64
CA GLY A 73 -5.75 -4.85 -9.69
C GLY A 73 -6.47 -5.15 -8.39
N LYS A 74 -7.81 -5.22 -8.42
CA LYS A 74 -8.67 -5.38 -7.22
C LYS A 74 -8.56 -6.74 -6.53
N LYS A 75 -7.91 -7.70 -7.18
CA LYS A 75 -7.63 -9.03 -6.60
C LYS A 75 -6.48 -9.00 -5.59
N ILE A 76 -5.63 -7.96 -5.63
CA ILE A 76 -4.51 -7.81 -4.71
C ILE A 76 -5.08 -7.40 -3.34
N PRO A 77 -4.91 -8.21 -2.28
CA PRO A 77 -5.35 -7.83 -0.94
C PRO A 77 -4.53 -6.67 -0.39
N ILE A 78 -5.18 -5.78 0.36
CA ILE A 78 -4.54 -4.66 1.04
C ILE A 78 -4.41 -4.97 2.54
N LEU A 79 -3.18 -4.92 3.05
CA LEU A 79 -2.82 -5.06 4.45
C LEU A 79 -2.86 -3.67 5.10
N ILE A 80 -3.55 -3.56 6.24
CA ILE A 80 -3.55 -2.35 7.08
C ILE A 80 -3.40 -2.73 8.56
N HIS A 81 -3.04 -1.76 9.41
CA HIS A 81 -3.21 -1.95 10.84
C HIS A 81 -4.69 -2.06 11.21
N ASN A 82 -5.03 -2.86 12.23
CA ASN A 82 -6.36 -2.90 12.84
C ASN A 82 -6.61 -1.62 13.67
N PHE A 83 -6.76 -0.48 13.01
CA PHE A 83 -7.07 0.78 13.67
C PHE A 83 -8.43 0.72 14.40
N PRO A 84 -8.60 1.37 15.57
CA PRO A 84 -9.91 1.50 16.20
C PRO A 84 -10.93 2.20 15.30
N GLU A 85 -10.47 3.23 14.59
CA GLU A 85 -11.23 3.98 13.60
C GLU A 85 -11.16 3.24 12.25
N LYS A 86 -12.30 3.11 11.57
CA LYS A 86 -12.45 2.23 10.39
C LYS A 86 -12.49 2.97 9.05
N SER A 87 -12.26 4.28 9.01
CA SER A 87 -12.31 5.08 7.77
C SER A 87 -11.31 4.59 6.73
N LEU A 88 -10.10 4.19 7.14
CA LEU A 88 -9.10 3.65 6.21
C LEU A 88 -9.62 2.38 5.53
N LYS A 89 -10.14 1.44 6.32
CA LYS A 89 -10.73 0.20 5.82
C LYS A 89 -11.87 0.49 4.84
N PHE A 90 -12.85 1.28 5.27
CA PHE A 90 -14.03 1.57 4.44
C PHE A 90 -13.66 2.30 3.15
N LYS A 91 -12.74 3.28 3.20
CA LYS A 91 -12.22 3.97 2.02
C LYS A 91 -11.59 3.00 1.02
N ILE A 92 -10.85 2.00 1.48
CA ILE A 92 -10.22 0.99 0.62
C ILE A 92 -11.25 0.01 0.06
N GLU A 93 -12.20 -0.45 0.88
CA GLU A 93 -13.28 -1.36 0.47
C GLU A 93 -14.21 -0.70 -0.56
N GLU A 94 -14.50 0.60 -0.43
CA GLU A 94 -15.25 1.39 -1.42
C GLU A 94 -14.55 1.43 -2.79
N LEU A 95 -13.23 1.28 -2.84
CA LEU A 95 -12.45 1.17 -4.09
C LEU A 95 -12.45 -0.25 -4.68
N GLY A 96 -13.14 -1.19 -4.04
CA GLY A 96 -13.34 -2.57 -4.49
C GLY A 96 -12.24 -3.55 -4.05
N PHE A 97 -11.38 -3.18 -3.11
CA PHE A 97 -10.31 -4.05 -2.60
C PHE A 97 -10.76 -4.89 -1.40
N LYS A 98 -10.19 -6.09 -1.27
CA LYS A 98 -10.23 -6.85 -0.02
C LYS A 98 -9.22 -6.28 0.96
N VAL A 99 -9.67 -5.90 2.16
CA VAL A 99 -8.80 -5.44 3.24
C VAL A 99 -8.52 -6.58 4.23
N ILE A 100 -7.27 -6.67 4.69
CA ILE A 100 -6.82 -7.56 5.77
C ILE A 100 -6.26 -6.68 6.88
N GLU A 101 -6.95 -6.62 8.00
CA GLU A 101 -6.53 -5.89 9.20
C GLU A 101 -5.59 -6.76 10.03
N LEU A 102 -4.44 -6.20 10.42
CA LEU A 102 -3.43 -6.88 11.23
C LEU A 102 -3.20 -6.16 12.56
N GLU A 103 -3.10 -6.94 13.63
CA GLU A 103 -2.90 -6.44 14.99
C GLU A 103 -1.53 -5.80 15.21
N HIS A 104 -1.47 -4.90 16.20
CA HIS A 104 -0.23 -4.25 16.61
C HIS A 104 0.83 -5.27 17.04
N ASN A 105 2.03 -5.15 16.48
CA ASN A 105 3.22 -5.93 16.81
C ASN A 105 3.02 -7.46 16.83
N LEU A 106 2.01 -7.95 16.09
CA LEU A 106 1.80 -9.37 15.91
C LEU A 106 2.55 -9.83 14.66
N ARG A 107 3.38 -10.87 14.81
CA ARG A 107 4.11 -11.46 13.70
C ARG A 107 3.20 -12.36 12.88
N ILE A 108 2.88 -11.91 11.67
CA ILE A 108 1.99 -12.61 10.75
C ILE A 108 2.77 -13.12 9.55
N ARG A 109 2.61 -14.40 9.22
CA ARG A 109 3.16 -14.96 7.99
C ARG A 109 2.26 -14.56 6.81
N LEU A 110 2.84 -13.93 5.79
CA LEU A 110 2.13 -13.56 4.57
C LEU A 110 2.11 -14.71 3.57
N LYS A 111 3.28 -15.07 3.04
CA LYS A 111 3.51 -16.14 2.07
C LYS A 111 4.95 -16.62 2.20
N ASN A 112 5.21 -17.88 1.85
CA ASN A 112 6.53 -18.50 1.98
C ASN A 112 7.13 -18.28 3.39
N ASN A 113 8.38 -17.82 3.48
CA ASN A 113 9.03 -17.46 4.74
C ASN A 113 9.02 -15.94 5.00
N VAL A 114 8.10 -15.20 4.37
CA VAL A 114 7.93 -13.75 4.58
C VAL A 114 6.91 -13.49 5.68
N PHE A 115 7.32 -12.65 6.64
CA PHE A 115 6.51 -12.24 7.78
C PHE A 115 6.40 -10.72 7.82
N ILE A 116 5.27 -10.22 8.35
CA ILE A 116 5.05 -8.81 8.62
C ILE A 116 4.68 -8.61 10.09
N ASN A 117 5.18 -7.52 10.67
CA ASN A 117 4.75 -6.97 11.94
C ASN A 117 4.42 -5.50 11.69
N ILE A 118 3.21 -5.07 12.04
CA ILE A 118 2.85 -3.65 11.95
C ILE A 118 3.07 -3.01 13.32
N LEU A 119 3.88 -1.94 13.34
CA LEU A 119 4.08 -1.12 14.52
C LEU A 119 3.26 0.16 14.34
N ALA A 120 2.14 0.26 15.05
CA ALA A 120 1.38 1.51 15.11
C ALA A 120 2.20 2.59 15.80
N ALA A 121 2.18 3.80 15.25
CA ALA A 121 2.90 4.95 15.81
C ALA A 121 2.20 5.51 17.06
N ASP A 122 0.90 5.25 17.18
CA ASP A 122 -0.02 5.64 18.24
C ASP A 122 -0.79 4.41 18.72
N ASN A 123 -0.42 3.89 19.89
CA ASN A 123 -1.20 2.89 20.65
C ASN A 123 -1.85 3.56 21.85
#